data_AF-A0AAX2EGZ2-F1
#
_entry.id   AF-A0AAX2EGZ2-F1
#
_cell.length_a   1.000
_cell.length_b   1.000
_cell.length_c   1.000
_cell.angle_alpha   90.00
_cell.angle_beta   90.00
_cell.angle_gamma   90.00
#
_symmetry.space_group_name_H-M   'P 1'
#
loop_
_entity.id
_entity.type
_entity.pdbx_description
1 polymer ?
#
loop_
_entity_poly.entity_id
_entity_poly.type
_entity_poly.pdbx_seq_one_letter_code
_entity_poly.pdbx_strand_id
1 'polypeptide(L)'
;MKWKVSLFFLTILGWYIATFAVPFSLTDLSNIAFLIGLILIIIAAIALILHTGFLTPLIQGFKIIGERMIRKSRSAEQADSQIKNDHNMQAFKANLATSITQSTFIVGAGSILTSVIGIFTL
;
A
#
# COMPACT_ATOMS: atom_id res chain seq x y z
N MET A 1 -17.11 -1.47 -5.48
CA MET A 1 -16.61 -1.72 -6.85
C MET A 1 -16.48 -0.46 -7.68
N LYS A 2 -17.51 0.40 -7.77
CA LYS A 2 -17.49 1.63 -8.60
C LYS A 2 -16.27 2.53 -8.38
N TRP A 3 -15.88 2.79 -7.13
CA TRP A 3 -14.73 3.65 -6.82
C TRP A 3 -13.38 3.07 -7.28
N LYS A 4 -13.20 1.74 -7.17
CA LYS A 4 -11.98 1.04 -7.58
C LYS A 4 -11.75 1.15 -9.08
N VAL A 5 -12.82 0.93 -9.84
CA VAL A 5 -12.82 1.06 -11.30
C VAL A 5 -12.55 2.51 -11.70
N SER A 6 -13.21 3.47 -11.02
CA SER A 6 -12.97 4.90 -11.26
C SER A 6 -11.50 5.28 -11.05
N LEU A 7 -10.88 4.81 -9.96
CA LEU A 7 -9.48 5.09 -9.64
C LEU A 7 -8.51 4.50 -10.66
N PHE A 8 -8.82 3.29 -11.17
CA PHE A 8 -8.07 2.66 -12.24
C PHE A 8 -8.07 3.50 -13.52
N PHE A 9 -9.24 3.94 -13.99
CA PHE A 9 -9.33 4.80 -15.17
C PHE A 9 -8.69 6.18 -14.96
N LEU A 10 -8.81 6.75 -13.76
CA LEU A 10 -8.14 8.00 -13.39
C LEU A 10 -6.62 7.88 -13.48
N THR A 11 -6.06 6.72 -13.09
CA THR A 11 -4.62 6.46 -13.18
C THR A 11 -4.15 6.44 -14.63
N ILE A 12 -4.88 5.73 -15.51
CA ILE A 12 -4.57 5.69 -16.95
C ILE A 12 -4.68 7.09 -17.57
N LEU A 13 -5.74 7.82 -17.24
CA LEU A 13 -5.97 9.16 -17.74
C LEU A 13 -4.88 10.14 -17.26
N GLY A 14 -4.40 10.00 -16.03
CA GLY A 14 -3.27 10.77 -15.50
C GLY A 14 -1.98 10.57 -16.31
N TRP A 15 -1.66 9.33 -16.69
CA TRP A 15 -0.53 9.04 -17.56
C TRP A 15 -0.70 9.59 -18.98
N TYR A 16 -1.92 9.53 -19.52
CA TYR A 16 -2.20 10.12 -20.82
C TYR A 16 -1.99 11.63 -20.81
N ILE A 17 -2.48 12.34 -19.78
CA ILE A 17 -2.21 13.78 -19.60
C ILE A 17 -0.71 14.06 -19.47
N ALA A 18 0.03 13.22 -18.74
CA ALA A 18 1.48 13.37 -18.59
C ALA A 18 2.23 13.31 -19.95
N THR A 19 1.67 12.60 -20.93
CA THR A 19 2.21 12.54 -22.30
C THR A 19 2.11 13.87 -23.03
N PHE A 20 1.08 14.69 -22.74
CA PHE A 20 0.91 16.02 -23.34
C PHE A 20 1.62 17.13 -22.56
N ALA A 21 1.76 16.96 -21.24
CA ALA A 21 2.32 17.97 -20.36
C ALA A 21 3.85 18.02 -20.37
N VAL A 22 4.51 16.91 -20.71
CA VAL A 22 5.97 16.77 -20.66
C VAL A 22 6.49 16.24 -22.00
N PRO A 23 7.56 16.81 -22.58
CA PRO A 23 8.14 16.34 -23.84
C PRO A 23 8.98 15.06 -23.65
N PHE A 24 8.44 14.07 -22.96
CA PHE A 24 9.08 12.76 -22.82
C PHE A 24 8.85 11.92 -24.08
N SER A 25 9.85 11.10 -24.43
CA SER A 25 9.63 10.05 -25.42
C SER A 25 8.63 9.02 -24.89
N LEU A 26 7.90 8.35 -25.80
CA LEU A 26 6.98 7.26 -25.42
C LEU A 26 7.71 6.15 -24.64
N THR A 27 8.98 5.91 -24.96
CA THR A 27 9.83 4.94 -24.27
C THR A 27 10.11 5.35 -22.83
N ASP A 28 10.47 6.61 -22.61
CA ASP A 28 10.76 7.12 -21.26
C ASP A 28 9.50 7.10 -20.40
N LEU A 29 8.36 7.51 -20.96
CA LEU A 29 7.10 7.48 -20.24
C LEU A 29 6.71 6.06 -19.84
N SER A 30 6.88 5.09 -20.74
CA SER A 30 6.62 3.69 -20.44
C SER A 30 7.52 3.15 -19.33
N ASN A 31 8.82 3.44 -19.39
CA ASN A 31 9.78 3.02 -18.36
C ASN A 31 9.44 3.61 -16.99
N ILE A 32 9.07 4.89 -16.92
CA ILE A 32 8.69 5.54 -15.67
C ILE A 32 7.37 4.96 -15.14
N ALA A 33 6.37 4.78 -16.01
CA ALA A 33 5.09 4.18 -15.63
C ALA A 33 5.26 2.75 -15.09
N PHE A 34 6.13 1.95 -15.72
CA PHE A 34 6.51 0.63 -15.24
C PHE A 34 7.18 0.68 -13.87
N LEU A 35 8.17 1.54 -13.70
CA LEU A 35 8.93 1.66 -12.45
C LEU A 35 8.02 2.07 -11.28
N ILE A 36 7.18 3.09 -11.48
CA ILE A 36 6.20 3.52 -10.47
C ILE A 36 5.22 2.39 -10.19
N GLY A 37 4.73 1.72 -11.22
CA GLY A 37 3.83 0.58 -11.09
C GLY A 37 4.43 -0.55 -10.23
N LEU A 38 5.70 -0.91 -10.50
CA LEU A 38 6.43 -1.93 -9.79
C LEU A 38 6.66 -1.57 -8.31
N ILE A 39 7.08 -0.33 -8.03
CA ILE A 39 7.27 0.14 -6.65
C ILE A 39 5.96 0.07 -5.86
N LEU A 40 4.85 0.52 -6.45
CA LEU A 40 3.54 0.48 -5.79
C LEU A 40 3.08 -0.95 -5.53
N ILE A 41 3.26 -1.88 -6.47
CA ILE A 41 2.92 -3.29 -6.24
C ILE A 41 3.76 -3.90 -5.12
N ILE A 42 5.06 -3.60 -5.05
CA ILE A 42 5.93 -4.06 -3.96
C ILE A 42 5.41 -3.53 -2.61
N ILE A 43 5.08 -2.25 -2.53
CA ILE A 43 4.51 -1.64 -1.31
C ILE A 43 3.18 -2.31 -0.94
N ALA A 44 2.30 -2.55 -1.90
CA ALA A 44 1.02 -3.23 -1.67
C ALA A 44 1.23 -4.67 -1.19
N ALA A 45 2.21 -5.39 -1.74
CA ALA A 45 2.55 -6.75 -1.31
C ALA A 45 3.09 -6.76 0.13
N ILE A 46 3.99 -5.83 0.48
CA ILE A 46 4.49 -5.67 1.86
C ILE A 46 3.33 -5.38 2.81
N ALA A 47 2.44 -4.45 2.46
CA ALA A 47 1.28 -4.11 3.28
C ALA A 47 0.33 -5.31 3.46
N LEU A 48 0.15 -6.14 2.43
CA LEU A 48 -0.65 -7.36 2.50
C LEU A 48 -0.01 -8.40 3.43
N ILE A 49 1.31 -8.60 3.35
CA ILE A 49 2.06 -9.48 4.26
C ILE A 49 1.93 -9.01 5.72
N LEU A 50 2.00 -7.70 5.96
CA LEU A 50 1.80 -7.12 7.28
C LEU A 50 0.37 -7.28 7.78
N HIS A 51 -0.63 -7.05 6.92
CA HIS A 51 -2.04 -7.14 7.27
C HIS A 51 -2.51 -8.58 7.51
N THR A 52 -1.93 -9.56 6.80
CA THR A 52 -2.24 -10.99 7.01
C THR A 52 -1.71 -11.53 8.33
N GLY A 53 -0.90 -10.75 9.06
CA GLY A 53 -0.31 -11.19 10.32
C GLY A 53 0.80 -12.23 10.13
N PHE A 54 1.36 -12.36 8.93
CA PHE A 54 2.47 -13.28 8.65
C PHE A 54 3.65 -13.07 9.60
N LEU A 55 3.96 -11.80 9.90
CA LEU A 55 5.05 -11.45 10.84
C LEU A 55 4.60 -11.44 12.31
N THR A 56 3.33 -11.66 12.61
CA THR A 56 2.81 -11.61 13.99
C THR A 56 3.52 -12.58 14.94
N PRO A 57 3.79 -13.86 14.58
CA PRO A 57 4.52 -14.77 15.45
C PRO A 57 5.94 -14.28 15.76
N LEU A 58 6.63 -13.70 14.77
CA LEU A 58 7.97 -13.15 14.91
C LEU A 58 7.98 -11.92 15.83
N ILE A 59 7.04 -11.00 15.64
CA ILE A 59 6.87 -9.82 16.50
C ILE A 59 6.52 -10.23 17.94
N GLN A 60 5.66 -11.23 18.12
CA GLN A 60 5.33 -11.76 19.45
C GLN A 60 6.55 -12.39 20.13
N GLY A 61 7.39 -13.13 19.39
CA GLY A 61 8.64 -13.66 19.90
C GLY A 61 9.57 -12.56 20.42
N PHE A 62 9.77 -11.49 19.65
CA PHE A 62 10.55 -10.33 20.10
C PHE A 62 9.93 -9.62 21.30
N LYS A 63 8.59 -9.50 21.34
CA LYS A 63 7.88 -8.90 22.47
C LYS A 63 8.13 -9.66 23.77
N ILE A 64 8.08 -11.00 23.76
CA ILE A 64 8.34 -11.84 24.94
C ILE A 64 9.78 -11.64 25.47
N ILE A 65 10.75 -11.52 24.55
CA ILE A 65 12.15 -11.26 24.92
C ILE A 65 12.31 -9.85 25.50
N GLY A 66 11.68 -8.85 24.88
CA GLY A 66 11.71 -7.46 25.33
C GLY A 66 11.05 -7.24 26.69
N GLU A 67 9.91 -7.87 26.95
CA GLU A 67 9.21 -7.80 28.23
C GLU A 67 9.99 -8.46 29.38
N ARG A 68 10.90 -9.40 29.08
CA ARG A 68 11.85 -9.93 30.07
C ARG A 68 13.00 -8.96 30.38
N MET A 69 13.43 -8.14 29.41
CA MET A 69 14.51 -7.17 29.60
C MET A 69 14.03 -5.84 30.19
N ILE A 70 12.82 -5.38 29.85
CA ILE A 70 12.28 -4.10 30.27
C ILE A 70 10.91 -4.33 30.88
N ARG A 71 10.80 -4.08 32.20
CA ARG A 71 9.53 -4.16 32.92
C ARG A 71 8.62 -3.01 32.48
N LYS A 72 7.52 -3.35 31.81
CA LYS A 72 6.51 -2.39 31.36
C LYS A 72 5.80 -1.74 32.55
N SER A 73 5.51 -0.44 32.49
CA SER A 73 4.79 0.26 33.54
C SER A 73 3.30 -0.06 33.51
N ARG A 74 2.64 -0.03 34.68
CA ARG A 74 1.20 -0.27 34.83
C ARG A 74 0.33 0.69 33.98
N SER A 75 0.77 1.94 33.83
CA SER A 75 0.07 2.95 33.04
C SER A 75 0.18 2.66 31.53
N ALA A 76 1.34 2.20 31.06
CA ALA A 76 1.51 1.80 29.67
C ALA A 76 0.70 0.54 29.33
N GLU A 77 0.56 -0.39 30.27
CA GLU A 77 -0.27 -1.59 30.10
C GLU A 77 -1.77 -1.27 30.07
N GLN A 78 -2.24 -0.34 30.92
CA GLN A 78 -3.61 0.16 30.88
C GLN A 78 -3.92 0.89 29.56
N ALA A 79 -3.03 1.76 29.08
CA ALA A 79 -3.22 2.47 27.82
C ALA A 79 -3.33 1.49 26.62
N ASP A 80 -2.44 0.50 26.56
CA ASP A 80 -2.50 -0.55 25.54
C ASP A 80 -3.81 -1.35 25.61
N SER A 81 -4.28 -1.68 26.82
CA SER A 81 -5.54 -2.41 26.99
C SER A 81 -6.76 -1.60 26.51
N GLN A 82 -6.77 -0.29 26.75
CA GLN A 82 -7.85 0.60 26.31
C GLN A 82 -7.87 0.72 24.78
N ILE A 83 -6.71 0.89 24.15
CA ILE A 83 -6.59 0.96 22.68
C ILE A 83 -6.95 -0.39 22.03
N LYS A 84 -6.61 -1.50 22.69
CA LYS A 84 -6.97 -2.86 22.22
C LYS A 84 -8.46 -3.20 22.44
N ASN A 85 -9.18 -2.45 23.25
CA ASN A 85 -10.61 -2.68 23.46
C ASN A 85 -11.48 -1.72 22.65
N ASP A 86 -10.92 -0.62 22.14
CA ASP A 86 -11.62 0.29 21.23
C ASP A 86 -11.83 -0.35 19.84
N HIS A 87 -13.05 -0.84 19.62
CA HIS A 87 -13.47 -1.47 18.37
C HIS A 87 -13.51 -0.49 17.20
N ASN A 88 -13.87 0.78 17.45
CA ASN A 88 -13.92 1.80 16.40
C ASN A 88 -12.50 2.13 15.91
N MET A 89 -11.55 2.27 16.83
CA MET A 89 -10.16 2.54 16.48
C MET A 89 -9.53 1.39 15.67
N GLN A 90 -9.83 0.14 16.03
CA GLN A 90 -9.32 -1.03 15.29
C GLN A 90 -9.95 -1.16 13.90
N ALA A 91 -11.28 -1.02 13.82
CA ALA A 91 -11.99 -1.04 12.55
C ALA A 91 -11.49 0.08 11.61
N PHE A 92 -11.25 1.27 12.15
CA PHE A 92 -10.71 2.39 11.38
C PHE A 92 -9.32 2.10 10.83
N LYS A 93 -8.39 1.60 11.66
CA LYS A 93 -7.04 1.23 11.23
C LYS A 93 -7.06 0.13 10.17
N ALA A 94 -7.86 -0.91 10.35
CA ALA A 94 -7.98 -2.00 9.40
C ALA A 94 -8.60 -1.53 8.06
N ASN A 95 -9.64 -0.71 8.11
CA ASN A 95 -10.30 -0.17 6.93
C ASN A 95 -9.39 0.81 6.15
N LEU A 96 -8.65 1.67 6.85
CA LEU A 96 -7.66 2.54 6.21
C LEU A 96 -6.53 1.72 5.57
N ALA A 97 -5.93 0.78 6.31
CA ALA A 97 -4.85 -0.06 5.79
C ALA A 97 -5.31 -0.85 4.55
N THR A 98 -6.52 -1.40 4.60
CA THR A 98 -7.13 -2.11 3.48
C THR A 98 -7.35 -1.18 2.28
N SER A 99 -7.90 0.02 2.51
CA SER A 99 -8.18 0.99 1.45
C SER A 99 -6.91 1.51 0.79
N ILE A 100 -5.87 1.79 1.58
CA ILE A 100 -4.55 2.22 1.08
C ILE A 100 -3.94 1.10 0.25
N THR A 101 -3.86 -0.13 0.78
CA THR A 101 -3.29 -1.28 0.07
C THR A 101 -4.00 -1.53 -1.25
N GLN A 102 -5.34 -1.50 -1.26
CA GLN A 102 -6.14 -1.70 -2.46
C GLN A 102 -5.94 -0.57 -3.48
N SER A 103 -5.88 0.68 -3.02
CA SER A 103 -5.66 1.83 -3.92
C SER A 103 -4.27 1.76 -4.54
N THR A 104 -3.23 1.52 -3.72
CA THR A 104 -1.84 1.35 -4.16
C THR A 104 -1.73 0.23 -5.20
N PHE A 105 -2.38 -0.91 -4.97
CA PHE A 105 -2.40 -2.01 -5.93
C PHE A 105 -3.06 -1.61 -7.26
N ILE A 106 -4.21 -0.93 -7.21
CA ILE A 106 -4.93 -0.50 -8.42
C ILE A 106 -4.10 0.52 -9.22
N VAL A 107 -3.51 1.52 -8.56
CA VAL A 107 -2.62 2.49 -9.24
C VAL A 107 -1.40 1.78 -9.81
N GLY A 108 -0.80 0.87 -9.06
CA GLY A 108 0.35 0.08 -9.49
C GLY A 108 0.05 -0.72 -10.75
N ALA A 109 -1.02 -1.52 -10.73
CA ALA A 109 -1.48 -2.31 -11.86
C ALA A 109 -1.85 -1.44 -13.08
N GLY A 110 -2.53 -0.30 -12.86
CA GLY A 110 -2.87 0.64 -13.92
C GLY A 110 -1.63 1.25 -14.59
N SER A 111 -0.59 1.54 -13.80
CA SER A 111 0.67 2.12 -14.32
C SER A 111 1.47 1.10 -15.13
N ILE A 112 1.52 -0.17 -14.68
CA ILE A 112 2.13 -1.26 -15.48
C ILE A 112 1.36 -1.48 -16.78
N LEU A 113 0.02 -1.52 -16.74
CA LEU A 113 -0.78 -1.69 -17.96
C LEU A 113 -0.56 -0.55 -18.95
N THR A 114 -0.44 0.69 -18.46
CA THR A 114 -0.13 1.85 -19.30
C THR A 114 1.24 1.70 -19.96
N SER A 115 2.25 1.22 -19.22
CA SER A 115 3.57 0.92 -19.79
C SER A 115 3.50 -0.14 -20.88
N VAL A 116 2.80 -1.24 -20.65
CA VAL A 116 2.64 -2.33 -21.63
C VAL A 116 1.99 -1.79 -22.90
N ILE A 117 0.90 -1.02 -22.77
CA ILE A 117 0.24 -0.39 -23.92
C ILE A 117 1.21 0.55 -24.63
N GLY A 118 1.94 1.39 -23.88
CA GLY A 118 2.93 2.32 -24.42
C GLY A 118 4.02 1.65 -25.25
N ILE A 119 4.50 0.47 -24.84
CA ILE A 119 5.48 -0.33 -25.61
C ILE A 119 4.84 -0.91 -26.87
N PHE A 120 3.61 -1.42 -26.79
CA PHE A 120 2.90 -1.98 -27.95
C PHE A 120 2.54 -0.93 -29.00
N THR A 121 2.38 0.33 -28.61
CA THR A 121 2.08 1.45 -29.50
C THR A 121 3.31 2.16 -30.06
N LEU A 122 4.51 1.77 -29.60
CA LEU A 122 5.80 2.34 -29.99
C LEU A 122 6.29 1.76 -31.31
#